data_AF-A0AAU5LB96-F1
#
_entry.id   AF-A0AAU5LB96-F1
#
_cell.length_a   1.000
_cell.length_b   1.000
_cell.length_c   1.000
_cell.angle_alpha   90.00
_cell.angle_beta   90.00
_cell.angle_gamma   90.00
#
_symmetry.space_group_name_H-M   'P 1'
#
loop_
_entity.id
_entity.type
_entity.pdbx_description
1 polymer ?
#
loop_
_entity_poly.entity_id
_entity_poly.type
_entity_poly.pdbx_seq_one_letter_code
_entity_poly.pdbx_strand_id
1 'polypeptide(L)'
;MEYPSGKDLREWLEEYDAERSWVFDMAPVTVAPTKNVVGHIQIFNPTEASPWVDYAEQPAANLLAIGKLFVRPNTHEYGIGRYLLKESIKYIQGQGKLPVLDRQGNGFIAEGFYEKFGFKEIPSGNPDVAPMIYTK
;
A
#
# COMPACT_ATOMS: atom_id res chain seq x y z
N MET A 1 5.66 -27.98 -3.32
CA MET A 1 6.02 -26.60 -2.95
C MET A 1 4.89 -26.10 -2.08
N GLU A 2 5.04 -26.27 -0.77
CA GLU A 2 4.02 -25.91 0.23
C GLU A 2 4.05 -24.41 0.48
N TYR A 3 2.89 -23.77 0.38
CA TYR A 3 2.69 -22.37 0.67
C TYR A 3 2.75 -22.15 2.19
N PRO A 4 3.57 -21.21 2.70
CA PRO A 4 3.46 -20.83 4.10
C PRO A 4 2.20 -19.96 4.29
N SER A 5 1.29 -20.48 5.12
CA SER A 5 0.12 -19.83 5.74
C SER A 5 -0.93 -19.18 4.80
N GLY A 6 -1.98 -19.94 4.48
CA GLY A 6 -3.29 -19.81 5.11
C GLY A 6 -3.98 -18.45 5.31
N LYS A 7 -3.53 -17.34 4.72
CA LYS A 7 -4.31 -16.08 4.72
C LYS A 7 -5.40 -16.16 3.66
N ASP A 8 -6.66 -16.13 4.11
CA ASP A 8 -7.85 -16.22 3.26
C ASP A 8 -7.90 -15.01 2.30
N LEU A 9 -8.19 -15.26 1.02
CA LEU A 9 -8.45 -14.21 0.03
C LEU A 9 -9.59 -13.26 0.47
N ARG A 10 -10.43 -13.69 1.42
CA ARG A 10 -11.45 -12.84 2.05
C ARG A 10 -10.86 -11.70 2.87
N GLU A 11 -9.70 -11.88 3.51
CA GLU A 11 -8.99 -10.79 4.22
C GLU A 11 -8.53 -9.69 3.24
N TRP A 12 -8.41 -10.00 1.95
CA TRP A 12 -8.05 -9.04 0.90
C TRP A 12 -9.17 -8.04 0.61
N LEU A 13 -10.42 -8.42 0.89
CA LEU A 13 -11.63 -7.66 0.58
C LEU A 13 -12.32 -7.10 1.83
N GLU A 14 -11.72 -7.24 3.01
CA GLU A 14 -12.29 -6.61 4.22
C GLU A 14 -12.41 -5.10 4.01
N GLU A 15 -13.67 -4.62 4.11
CA GLU A 15 -14.04 -3.21 4.03
C GLU A 15 -13.30 -2.44 5.11
N TYR A 16 -12.33 -1.65 4.67
CA TYR A 16 -11.84 -0.52 5.42
C TYR A 16 -12.45 0.73 4.80
N ASP A 17 -12.59 1.79 5.59
CA ASP A 17 -13.03 3.11 5.11
C ASP A 17 -11.92 3.74 4.25
N ALA A 18 -11.70 3.13 3.09
CA ALA A 18 -10.68 3.50 2.14
C ALA A 18 -11.21 4.66 1.30
N GLU A 19 -10.43 5.73 1.24
CA GLU A 19 -10.70 6.83 0.32
C GLU A 19 -10.62 6.37 -1.13
N ARG A 20 -9.70 5.42 -1.40
CA ARG A 20 -9.52 4.86 -2.74
C ARG A 20 -8.92 3.46 -2.68
N SER A 21 -9.38 2.61 -3.58
CA SER A 21 -8.82 1.28 -3.81
C SER A 21 -8.52 1.10 -5.29
N TRP A 22 -7.37 0.52 -5.63
CA TRP A 22 -7.13 -0.01 -6.97
C TRP A 22 -6.99 -1.51 -6.95
N VAL A 23 -7.51 -2.11 -8.00
CA VAL A 23 -7.53 -3.55 -8.22
C VAL A 23 -6.97 -3.81 -9.61
N PHE A 24 -5.98 -4.67 -9.71
CA PHE A 24 -5.56 -5.28 -10.97
C PHE A 24 -6.25 -6.63 -11.10
N ASP A 25 -7.13 -6.76 -12.08
CA ASP A 25 -7.71 -8.03 -12.51
C ASP A 25 -6.98 -8.48 -13.79
N MET A 26 -6.47 -9.71 -13.80
CA MET A 26 -5.87 -10.31 -14.98
C MET A 26 -6.89 -11.20 -15.68
N ALA A 27 -7.64 -10.60 -16.61
CA ALA A 27 -8.62 -11.28 -17.43
C ALA A 27 -8.17 -11.35 -18.90
N PRO A 28 -8.54 -12.41 -19.65
CA PRO A 28 -8.56 -12.36 -21.11
C PRO A 28 -9.45 -11.19 -21.57
N VAL A 29 -9.02 -10.46 -22.60
CA VAL A 29 -9.66 -9.23 -23.12
C VAL A 29 -11.15 -9.42 -23.49
N THR A 30 -11.60 -10.66 -23.63
CA THR A 30 -12.95 -11.04 -24.07
C THR A 30 -13.98 -11.22 -22.96
N VAL A 31 -13.63 -11.07 -21.67
CA VAL A 31 -14.59 -11.25 -20.55
C VAL A 31 -14.29 -10.28 -19.40
N ALA A 32 -15.29 -9.54 -18.90
CA ALA A 32 -15.16 -8.61 -17.77
C ALA A 32 -16.15 -8.95 -16.65
N PRO A 33 -15.78 -8.85 -15.36
CA PRO A 33 -14.51 -9.19 -14.70
C PRO A 33 -14.45 -10.69 -14.34
N THR A 34 -13.26 -11.31 -14.37
CA THR A 34 -13.10 -12.76 -14.14
C THR A 34 -12.85 -13.13 -12.67
N LYS A 35 -12.86 -12.14 -11.76
CA LYS A 35 -12.50 -12.31 -10.35
C LYS A 35 -11.05 -12.78 -10.15
N ASN A 36 -10.17 -12.58 -11.14
CA ASN A 36 -8.77 -12.97 -11.05
C ASN A 36 -7.90 -11.79 -10.59
N VAL A 37 -8.15 -11.34 -9.35
CA VAL A 37 -7.39 -10.26 -8.74
C VAL A 37 -5.94 -10.68 -8.55
N VAL A 38 -5.03 -9.93 -9.17
CA VAL A 38 -3.58 -10.17 -9.12
C VAL A 38 -2.83 -9.06 -8.41
N GLY A 39 -3.48 -7.95 -8.08
CA GLY A 39 -2.87 -6.89 -7.27
C GLY A 39 -3.91 -5.94 -6.70
N HIS A 40 -3.56 -5.33 -5.58
CA HIS A 40 -4.43 -4.42 -4.85
C HIS A 40 -3.62 -3.44 -4.03
N ILE A 41 -4.20 -2.26 -3.80
CA ILE A 41 -3.70 -1.25 -2.88
C ILE A 41 -4.89 -0.44 -2.38
N GLN A 42 -4.82 0.00 -1.12
CA GLN A 42 -5.78 0.92 -0.53
C GLN A 42 -5.09 2.19 -0.07
N ILE A 43 -5.84 3.27 -0.14
CA ILE A 43 -5.49 4.59 0.38
C ILE A 43 -6.55 4.96 1.40
N PHE A 44 -6.13 5.31 2.61
CA PHE A 44 -7.03 5.61 3.71
C PHE A 44 -6.52 6.82 4.51
N ASN A 45 -7.43 7.42 5.27
CA ASN A 45 -7.08 8.52 6.17
C ASN A 45 -6.46 7.94 7.44
N PRO A 46 -5.22 8.34 7.80
CA PRO A 46 -4.62 7.91 9.05
C PRO A 46 -5.36 8.55 10.24
N THR A 47 -5.28 7.90 11.40
CA THR A 47 -5.77 8.49 12.65
C THR A 47 -4.72 9.43 13.25
N GLU A 48 -5.13 10.37 14.10
CA GLU A 48 -4.18 11.27 14.82
C GLU A 48 -3.18 10.51 15.70
N ALA A 49 -3.51 9.28 16.11
CA ALA A 49 -2.60 8.42 16.88
C ALA A 49 -1.58 7.66 16.01
N SER A 50 -1.56 7.90 14.69
CA SER A 50 -0.66 7.18 13.79
C SER A 50 0.78 7.67 13.93
N PRO A 51 1.79 6.78 13.91
CA PRO A 51 3.19 7.15 14.14
C PRO A 51 3.75 8.13 13.09
N TRP A 52 3.12 8.24 11.92
CA TRP A 52 3.53 9.19 10.89
C TRP A 52 3.17 10.64 11.21
N VAL A 53 2.13 10.89 12.02
CA VAL A 53 1.65 12.24 12.35
C VAL A 53 2.73 13.00 13.12
N ASP A 54 3.26 12.37 14.17
CA ASP A 54 4.31 12.95 15.01
C ASP A 54 5.59 13.24 14.22
N TYR A 55 5.98 12.33 13.32
CA TYR A 55 7.22 12.48 12.56
C TYR A 55 7.11 13.40 11.35
N ALA A 56 5.94 13.44 10.69
CA ALA A 56 5.69 14.31 9.56
C ALA A 56 5.55 15.78 9.97
N GLU A 57 5.46 16.06 11.28
CA GLU A 57 5.16 17.38 11.86
C GLU A 57 3.91 18.02 11.20
N GLN A 58 2.94 17.18 10.84
CA GLN A 58 1.74 17.57 10.11
C GLN A 58 0.50 16.88 10.68
N PRO A 59 -0.65 17.56 10.71
CA PRO A 59 -1.92 16.96 11.12
C PRO A 59 -2.28 15.75 10.25
N ALA A 60 -2.99 14.75 10.80
CA ALA A 60 -3.41 13.57 10.03
C ALA A 60 -4.22 13.93 8.77
N ALA A 61 -4.97 15.04 8.81
CA ALA A 61 -5.73 15.56 7.67
C ALA A 61 -4.88 15.89 6.42
N ASN A 62 -3.58 16.17 6.60
CA ASN A 62 -2.64 16.45 5.52
C ASN A 62 -1.94 15.19 4.99
N LEU A 63 -2.25 14.02 5.54
CA LEU A 63 -1.62 12.76 5.21
C LEU A 63 -2.62 11.83 4.52
N LEU A 64 -2.11 10.93 3.68
CA LEU A 64 -2.84 9.72 3.27
C LEU A 64 -1.93 8.50 3.35
N ALA A 65 -2.46 7.46 3.96
CA ALA A 65 -1.75 6.22 4.19
C ALA A 65 -2.02 5.22 3.06
N ILE A 66 -0.95 4.62 2.55
CA ILE A 66 -0.97 3.49 1.62
C ILE A 66 -0.88 2.21 2.43
N GLY A 67 -1.88 1.34 2.27
CA GLY A 67 -1.92 0.03 2.90
C GLY A 67 -2.50 -1.04 2.00
N LYS A 68 -2.48 -2.28 2.51
CA LYS A 68 -2.90 -3.48 1.80
C LYS A 68 -2.31 -3.57 0.38
N LEU A 69 -1.08 -3.08 0.18
CA LEU A 69 -0.37 -3.24 -1.07
C LEU A 69 0.10 -4.69 -1.18
N PHE A 70 -0.60 -5.47 -1.99
CA PHE A 70 -0.24 -6.84 -2.29
C PHE A 70 -0.29 -7.08 -3.79
N VAL A 71 0.60 -7.96 -4.24
CA VAL A 71 0.62 -8.43 -5.62
C VAL A 71 0.80 -9.93 -5.57
N ARG A 72 -0.08 -10.66 -6.26
CA ARG A 72 0.03 -12.11 -6.37
C ARG A 72 1.36 -12.44 -7.06
N PRO A 73 2.19 -13.34 -6.49
CA PRO A 73 3.45 -13.71 -7.11
C PRO A 73 3.25 -14.25 -8.54
N ASN A 74 3.89 -13.62 -9.51
CA ASN A 74 3.85 -13.97 -10.93
C ASN A 74 4.97 -13.24 -11.69
N THR A 75 5.10 -13.50 -13.00
CA THR A 75 6.10 -12.87 -13.88
C THR A 75 5.98 -11.34 -14.00
N HIS A 76 4.87 -10.76 -13.58
CA HIS A 76 4.56 -9.32 -13.67
C HIS A 76 4.47 -8.64 -12.29
N GLU A 77 4.79 -9.34 -11.20
CA GLU A 77 4.56 -8.86 -9.84
C GLU A 77 5.21 -7.49 -9.58
N TYR A 78 6.44 -7.32 -10.04
CA TYR A 78 7.20 -6.09 -9.89
C TYR A 78 6.57 -4.95 -10.69
N GLY A 79 6.10 -5.21 -11.91
CA GLY A 79 5.49 -4.22 -12.78
C GLY A 79 4.15 -3.72 -12.23
N ILE A 80 3.31 -4.65 -11.74
CA ILE A 80 2.02 -4.35 -11.11
C ILE A 80 2.25 -3.55 -9.83
N GLY A 81 3.13 -4.02 -8.94
CA GLY A 81 3.44 -3.33 -7.69
C GLY A 81 3.99 -1.92 -7.93
N ARG A 82 4.90 -1.76 -8.91
CA ARG A 82 5.44 -0.46 -9.31
C ARG A 82 4.34 0.48 -9.80
N TYR A 83 3.43 -0.01 -10.63
CA TYR A 83 2.34 0.81 -11.16
C TYR A 83 1.41 1.26 -10.03
N LEU A 84 0.96 0.31 -9.20
CA LEU A 84 0.09 0.59 -8.05
C LEU A 84 0.71 1.62 -7.11
N LEU A 85 1.99 1.45 -6.73
CA LEU A 85 2.62 2.40 -5.82
C LEU A 85 2.77 3.79 -6.46
N LYS A 86 3.19 3.87 -7.74
CA LYS A 86 3.38 5.15 -8.45
C LYS A 86 2.09 5.93 -8.60
N GLU A 87 1.02 5.27 -9.04
CA GLU A 87 -0.25 5.95 -9.15
C GLU A 87 -0.69 6.44 -7.76
N SER A 88 -0.43 5.69 -6.67
CA SER A 88 -0.94 6.00 -5.32
C SER A 88 -0.31 7.27 -4.80
N ILE A 89 1.02 7.36 -4.95
CA ILE A 89 1.78 8.57 -4.70
C ILE A 89 1.20 9.75 -5.50
N LYS A 90 1.02 9.58 -6.81
CA LYS A 90 0.51 10.63 -7.70
C LYS A 90 -0.90 11.09 -7.29
N TYR A 91 -1.77 10.16 -6.92
CA TYR A 91 -3.12 10.47 -6.46
C TYR A 91 -3.07 11.30 -5.17
N ILE A 92 -2.32 10.84 -4.17
CA ILE A 92 -2.19 11.51 -2.87
C ILE A 92 -1.60 12.91 -3.02
N GLN A 93 -0.51 13.04 -3.78
CA GLN A 93 0.10 14.33 -4.09
C GLN A 93 -0.85 15.25 -4.87
N GLY A 94 -1.67 14.68 -5.76
CA GLY A 94 -2.72 15.43 -6.47
C GLY A 94 -3.81 15.99 -5.56
N GLN A 95 -3.97 15.45 -4.33
CA GLN A 95 -4.81 16.02 -3.28
C GLN A 95 -4.08 17.05 -2.41
N GLY A 96 -2.80 17.33 -2.68
CA GLY A 96 -1.96 18.19 -1.83
C GLY A 96 -1.57 17.54 -0.49
N LYS A 97 -1.72 16.23 -0.36
CA LYS A 97 -1.43 15.48 0.87
C LYS A 97 -0.09 14.74 0.77
N LEU A 98 0.47 14.38 1.91
CA LEU A 98 1.74 13.64 2.02
C LEU A 98 1.47 12.12 2.06
N PRO A 99 2.08 11.33 1.15
CA PRO A 99 1.99 9.88 1.20
C PRO A 99 2.78 9.29 2.39
N VAL A 100 2.14 8.39 3.13
CA VAL A 100 2.76 7.61 4.21
C VAL A 100 2.39 6.14 4.07
N LEU A 101 3.15 5.23 4.68
CA LEU A 101 2.79 3.80 4.73
C LEU A 101 3.41 3.12 5.94
N ASP A 102 2.91 1.93 6.29
CA ASP A 102 3.60 0.99 7.15
C ASP A 102 4.13 -0.18 6.31
N ARG A 103 5.44 -0.41 6.35
CA ARG A 103 6.07 -1.50 5.62
C ARG A 103 5.67 -2.86 6.17
N GLN A 104 5.52 -3.01 7.49
CA GLN A 104 5.12 -4.30 8.08
C GLN A 104 3.68 -4.66 7.71
N GLY A 105 2.77 -3.69 7.73
CA GLY A 105 1.40 -3.84 7.21
C GLY A 105 1.30 -4.19 5.72
N ASN A 106 2.37 -3.98 4.95
CA ASN A 106 2.46 -4.32 3.52
C ASN A 106 3.47 -5.47 3.25
N GLY A 107 3.54 -6.44 4.18
CA GLY A 107 4.62 -7.42 4.38
C GLY A 107 5.02 -8.37 3.23
N PHE A 108 4.61 -8.10 1.99
CA PHE A 108 5.03 -8.84 0.79
C PHE A 108 6.09 -8.11 -0.03
N ILE A 109 6.39 -6.84 0.29
CA ILE A 109 7.29 -6.00 -0.50
C ILE A 109 8.50 -5.58 0.34
N ALA A 110 9.69 -5.81 -0.20
CA ALA A 110 10.96 -5.46 0.46
C ALA A 110 11.12 -3.94 0.64
N GLU A 111 11.81 -3.53 1.71
CA GLU A 111 12.09 -2.12 2.03
C GLU A 111 12.68 -1.34 0.85
N GLY A 112 13.73 -1.88 0.22
CA GLY A 112 14.40 -1.26 -0.91
C GLY A 112 13.51 -1.07 -2.16
N PHE A 113 12.32 -1.66 -2.21
CA PHE A 113 11.32 -1.30 -3.18
C PHE A 113 10.76 0.10 -2.87
N TYR A 114 10.25 0.32 -1.66
CA TYR A 114 9.67 1.60 -1.23
C TYR A 114 10.68 2.74 -1.28
N GLU A 115 11.93 2.50 -0.87
CA GLU A 115 13.01 3.51 -0.94
C GLU A 115 13.27 4.00 -2.36
N LYS A 116 13.26 3.09 -3.35
CA LYS A 116 13.40 3.47 -4.77
C LYS A 116 12.31 4.43 -5.23
N PHE A 117 11.13 4.36 -4.63
CA PHE A 117 10.01 5.26 -4.92
C PHE A 117 9.99 6.52 -4.06
N GLY A 118 10.95 6.72 -3.15
CA GLY A 118 11.08 7.96 -2.38
C GLY A 118 10.55 7.89 -0.95
N PHE A 119 10.20 6.70 -0.47
CA PHE A 119 9.89 6.50 0.95
C PHE A 119 11.16 6.37 1.77
N LYS A 120 11.11 6.82 3.02
CA LYS A 120 12.15 6.62 4.02
C LYS A 120 11.53 6.08 5.29
N GLU A 121 12.11 5.03 5.87
CA GLU A 121 11.67 4.51 7.16
C GLU A 121 11.98 5.54 8.25
N ILE A 122 11.03 5.69 9.19
CA ILE A 122 11.12 6.63 10.31
C ILE A 122 11.18 5.82 11.61
N PRO A 123 11.92 6.29 12.64
CA PRO A 123 11.99 5.57 13.90
C PRO A 123 10.60 5.36 14.50
N SER A 124 10.31 4.12 14.87
CA SER A 124 9.12 3.75 15.63
C SER A 124 9.52 3.23 17.01
N GLY A 125 8.83 3.68 18.05
CA GLY A 125 8.94 3.08 19.38
C GLY A 125 8.24 1.72 19.49
N ASN A 126 7.45 1.34 18.48
CA ASN A 126 6.75 0.07 18.38
C ASN A 126 7.44 -0.84 17.33
N PRO A 127 7.97 -2.01 17.71
CA PRO A 127 8.66 -2.92 16.80
C PRO A 127 7.74 -3.63 15.79
N ASP A 128 6.42 -3.59 15.99
CA ASP A 128 5.43 -4.23 15.10
C ASP A 128 5.00 -3.32 13.94
N VAL A 129 5.54 -2.10 13.86
CA VAL A 129 5.29 -1.17 12.76
C VAL A 129 6.62 -0.65 12.23
N ALA A 130 6.71 -0.55 10.90
CA ALA A 130 7.83 0.05 10.19
C ALA A 130 7.31 1.22 9.34
N PRO A 131 6.96 2.35 9.99
CA PRO A 131 6.40 3.50 9.32
C PRO A 131 7.40 4.10 8.33
N MET A 132 6.90 4.50 7.16
CA MET A 132 7.68 5.19 6.15
C MET A 132 6.96 6.44 5.67
N ILE A 133 7.73 7.50 5.42
CA ILE A 133 7.25 8.79 4.91
C ILE A 133 7.81 9.05 3.53
N TYR A 134 7.02 9.65 2.65
CA TYR A 134 7.47 10.07 1.33
C TYR A 134 8.33 11.34 1.43
N THR A 135 9.47 11.37 0.74
CA THR A 135 10.49 12.43 0.87
C THR A 135 10.98 13.01 -0.47
N LYS A 136 10.36 12.64 -1.59
CA LYS A 136 10.74 13.08 -2.94
C LYS A 136 9.77 14.08 -3.55
#